data_AF-A0A973W7Y7-F1
#
_entry.id   AF-A0A973W7Y7-F1
#
_cell.length_a   1.000
_cell.length_b   1.000
_cell.length_c   1.000
_cell.angle_alpha   90.00
_cell.angle_beta   90.00
_cell.angle_gamma   90.00
#
_symmetry.space_group_name_H-M   'P 1'
#
loop_
_entity.id
_entity.type
_entity.pdbx_description
1 polymer ?
#
loop_
_entity_poly.entity_id
_entity_poly.type
_entity_poly.pdbx_seq_one_letter_code
_entity_poly.pdbx_strand_id
1 'polypeptide(L)'
;MTLSAVLMADRRGRPDWFSVGSRMIVVDRLVHNLLARTGILARSGASHGYGQHCYGQTGCADILRRVSAKIDARQFDAGFPANFPRYIQHTLWHYCAADGLNVCNGNNIDDRKSCEQISCIVYSICGRNALKIK
;
A
#
# COMPACT_ATOMS: atom_id res chain seq x y z
N MET A 1 -10.43 -3.55 4.16
CA MET A 1 -9.94 -4.91 4.53
C MET A 1 -10.88 -6.07 4.22
N THR A 2 -12.19 -5.81 4.09
CA THR A 2 -13.28 -6.76 4.37
C THR A 2 -13.12 -8.17 3.78
N LEU A 3 -12.82 -8.31 2.49
CA LEU A 3 -12.70 -9.64 1.86
C LEU A 3 -11.61 -10.53 2.50
N SER A 4 -10.44 -9.98 2.84
CA SER A 4 -9.39 -10.78 3.51
C SER A 4 -9.83 -11.22 4.89
N ALA A 5 -10.55 -10.38 5.63
CA ALA A 5 -11.06 -10.74 6.95
C ALA A 5 -12.05 -11.92 6.85
N VAL A 6 -12.94 -11.90 5.85
CA VAL A 6 -13.86 -13.01 5.58
C VAL A 6 -13.10 -14.30 5.25
N LEU A 7 -12.11 -14.23 4.36
CA LEU A 7 -11.30 -15.39 3.98
C LEU A 7 -10.47 -15.94 5.14
N MET A 8 -10.09 -15.10 6.10
CA MET A 8 -9.29 -15.47 7.26
C MET A 8 -10.11 -15.82 8.51
N ALA A 9 -11.44 -15.74 8.45
CA ALA A 9 -12.31 -15.88 9.61
C ALA A 9 -12.25 -17.27 10.26
N ASP A 10 -12.02 -18.33 9.47
CA ASP A 10 -11.92 -19.71 9.96
C ASP A 10 -10.63 -20.39 9.51
N ARG A 11 -9.54 -20.10 10.23
CA ARG A 11 -8.22 -20.68 9.96
C ARG A 11 -8.19 -22.20 10.04
N ARG A 12 -8.98 -22.81 10.93
CA ARG A 12 -8.94 -24.26 11.20
C ARG A 12 -9.81 -25.04 10.21
N GLY A 13 -11.03 -24.58 9.95
CA GLY A 13 -11.94 -25.24 9.02
C GLY A 13 -11.69 -24.89 7.55
N ARG A 14 -11.00 -23.78 7.26
CA ARG A 14 -10.71 -23.33 5.88
C ARG A 14 -9.26 -22.84 5.70
N PRO A 15 -8.25 -23.71 5.87
CA PRO A 15 -6.84 -23.32 5.80
C PRO A 15 -6.43 -22.71 4.45
N ASP A 16 -7.01 -23.18 3.34
CA ASP A 16 -6.72 -22.62 2.00
C ASP A 16 -7.26 -21.20 1.84
N TRP A 17 -8.45 -20.92 2.35
CA TRP A 17 -9.03 -19.57 2.32
C TRP A 17 -8.20 -18.62 3.16
N PHE A 18 -7.77 -19.08 4.34
CA PHE A 18 -6.85 -18.32 5.19
C PHE A 18 -5.54 -18.01 4.47
N SER A 19 -4.96 -19.00 3.77
CA SER A 19 -3.74 -18.83 2.97
C SER A 19 -3.91 -17.77 1.87
N VAL A 20 -5.03 -17.79 1.16
CA VAL A 20 -5.35 -16.78 0.14
C VAL A 20 -5.57 -15.40 0.77
N GLY A 21 -6.42 -15.31 1.80
CA GLY A 21 -6.76 -14.06 2.47
C GLY A 21 -5.56 -13.36 3.10
N SER A 22 -4.61 -14.14 3.64
CA SER A 22 -3.38 -13.61 4.24
C SER A 22 -2.37 -13.09 3.21
N ARG A 23 -2.43 -13.53 1.94
CA ARG A 23 -1.47 -13.15 0.88
C ARG A 23 -2.04 -12.17 -0.15
N MET A 24 -3.34 -11.91 -0.10
CA MET A 24 -4.04 -11.05 -1.05
C MET A 24 -3.50 -9.62 -1.02
N ILE A 25 -3.29 -9.03 -2.20
CA ILE A 25 -2.91 -7.62 -2.35
C ILE A 25 -3.81 -7.02 -3.41
N VAL A 26 -4.34 -5.84 -3.10
CA VAL A 26 -5.10 -5.03 -4.06
C VAL A 26 -4.39 -3.69 -4.19
N VAL A 27 -3.88 -3.41 -5.38
CA VAL A 27 -3.29 -2.12 -5.72
C VAL A 27 -4.33 -1.32 -6.49
N ASP A 28 -4.88 -0.31 -5.84
CA ASP A 28 -5.71 0.71 -6.49
C ASP A 28 -4.87 1.96 -6.80
N ARG A 29 -5.54 2.99 -7.34
CA ARG A 29 -4.86 4.25 -7.66
C ARG A 29 -4.28 4.96 -6.42
N LEU A 30 -4.89 4.82 -5.24
CA LEU A 30 -4.39 5.48 -4.03
C LEU A 30 -3.08 4.86 -3.58
N VAL A 31 -3.02 3.53 -3.54
CA VAL A 31 -1.80 2.80 -3.17
C VAL A 31 -0.71 3.04 -4.21
N HIS A 32 -1.04 2.94 -5.51
CA HIS A 32 -0.07 3.20 -6.58
C HIS A 32 0.48 4.63 -6.51
N ASN A 33 -0.40 5.64 -6.44
CA ASN A 33 -0.01 7.04 -6.41
C ASN A 33 0.80 7.37 -5.16
N LEU A 34 0.52 6.76 -4.00
CA LEU A 34 1.36 6.93 -2.81
C LEU A 34 2.79 6.44 -3.08
N LEU A 35 2.96 5.25 -3.66
CA LEU A 35 4.29 4.72 -3.97
C LEU A 35 5.03 5.58 -5.00
N ALA A 36 4.31 6.17 -5.95
CA ALA A 36 4.87 7.08 -6.96
C ALA A 36 5.26 8.43 -6.35
N ARG A 37 4.37 9.10 -5.61
CA ARG A 37 4.60 10.41 -4.96
C ARG A 37 5.74 10.37 -3.95
N THR A 38 5.82 9.29 -3.18
CA THR A 38 6.90 9.10 -2.19
C THR A 38 8.25 8.75 -2.83
N GLY A 39 8.27 8.48 -4.13
CA GLY A 39 9.46 8.05 -4.89
C GLY A 39 9.86 6.60 -4.64
N ILE A 40 9.05 5.80 -3.94
CA ILE A 40 9.36 4.39 -3.65
C ILE A 40 9.47 3.59 -4.95
N LEU A 41 8.59 3.84 -5.94
CA LEU A 41 8.67 3.16 -7.24
C LEU A 41 10.01 3.42 -7.94
N ALA A 42 10.41 4.69 -8.02
CA ALA A 42 11.65 5.10 -8.67
C ALA A 42 12.88 4.48 -7.97
N ARG A 43 12.96 4.58 -6.63
CA ARG A 43 14.06 3.99 -5.84
C ARG A 43 14.11 2.47 -5.92
N SER A 44 12.99 1.82 -6.27
CA SER A 44 12.92 0.37 -6.42
C SER A 44 13.16 -0.11 -7.86
N GLY A 45 13.50 0.79 -8.79
CA GLY A 45 13.64 0.45 -10.21
C GLY A 45 12.33 0.02 -10.87
N ALA A 46 11.19 0.47 -10.33
CA ALA A 46 9.86 -0.01 -10.68
C ALA A 46 8.94 1.13 -11.13
N SER A 47 9.48 2.15 -11.80
CA SER A 47 8.67 3.24 -12.34
C SER A 47 7.72 2.72 -13.42
N HIS A 48 6.42 2.88 -13.22
CA HIS A 48 5.37 2.51 -14.18
C HIS A 48 4.11 3.36 -13.91
N GLY A 49 3.22 3.45 -14.90
CA GLY A 49 1.88 4.00 -14.70
C GLY A 49 0.93 2.97 -14.09
N TYR A 50 -0.12 3.44 -13.40
CA TYR A 50 -1.14 2.57 -12.81
C TYR A 50 -1.74 1.60 -13.83
N GLY A 51 -1.81 0.31 -13.48
CA GLY A 51 -2.36 -0.73 -14.33
C GLY A 51 -1.75 -2.10 -14.06
N GLN A 52 -1.69 -2.96 -15.08
CA GLN A 52 -1.22 -4.35 -14.94
C GLN A 52 0.21 -4.46 -14.40
N HIS A 53 1.07 -3.50 -14.72
CA HIS A 53 2.45 -3.43 -14.20
C HIS A 53 2.52 -3.35 -12.67
N CYS A 54 1.46 -2.88 -12.00
CA CYS A 54 1.39 -2.90 -10.54
C CYS A 54 1.49 -4.32 -9.94
N TYR A 55 1.09 -5.34 -10.70
CA TYR A 55 1.10 -6.74 -10.28
C TYR A 55 2.25 -7.55 -10.91
N GLY A 56 3.05 -6.92 -11.78
CA GLY A 56 4.21 -7.53 -12.40
C GLY A 56 5.37 -7.75 -11.42
N GLN A 57 6.40 -8.44 -11.89
CA GLN A 57 7.67 -8.56 -11.18
C GLN A 57 8.23 -7.15 -10.93
N THR A 58 8.70 -6.90 -9.70
CA THR A 58 9.13 -5.58 -9.17
C THR A 58 8.06 -4.49 -9.08
N GLY A 59 6.80 -4.75 -9.48
CA GLY A 59 5.69 -3.80 -9.39
C GLY A 59 5.24 -3.47 -7.95
N CYS A 60 4.18 -2.65 -7.83
CA CYS A 60 3.63 -2.23 -6.53
C CYS A 60 3.35 -3.41 -5.59
N ALA A 61 2.69 -4.46 -6.08
CA ALA A 61 2.34 -5.62 -5.27
C ALA A 61 3.57 -6.36 -4.75
N ASP A 62 4.62 -6.49 -5.57
CA ASP A 62 5.88 -7.09 -5.16
C ASP A 62 6.59 -6.26 -4.07
N ILE A 63 6.64 -4.93 -4.23
CA ILE A 63 7.17 -4.02 -3.21
C ILE A 63 6.44 -4.23 -1.88
N LEU A 64 5.10 -4.29 -1.89
CA LEU A 64 4.30 -4.50 -0.68
C LEU A 64 4.56 -5.87 -0.04
N ARG A 65 4.78 -6.93 -0.82
CA ARG A 65 5.20 -8.25 -0.29
C ARG A 65 6.56 -8.18 0.38
N ARG A 66 7.54 -7.54 -0.25
CA ARG A 66 8.90 -7.39 0.29
C ARG A 66 8.91 -6.57 1.58
N VAL A 67 8.10 -5.52 1.66
CA VAL A 67 7.93 -4.73 2.90
C VAL A 67 7.26 -5.58 3.99
N SER A 68 6.17 -6.26 3.65
CA SER A 68 5.45 -7.12 4.60
C SER A 68 6.31 -8.24 5.19
N ALA A 69 7.20 -8.83 4.39
CA ALA A 69 8.13 -9.86 4.87
C ALA A 69 9.12 -9.35 5.95
N LYS A 70 9.27 -8.03 6.11
CA LYS A 70 10.15 -7.39 7.11
C LYS A 70 9.41 -6.93 8.37
N ILE A 71 8.08 -7.06 8.41
CA ILE A 71 7.25 -6.56 9.51
C ILE A 71 6.44 -7.73 10.05
N ASP A 72 6.65 -8.08 11.31
CA ASP A 72 5.78 -9.05 11.98
C ASP A 72 4.45 -8.39 12.34
N ALA A 73 3.38 -8.67 11.59
CA ALA A 73 2.09 -8.04 11.81
C ALA A 73 1.44 -8.44 13.16
N ARG A 74 1.92 -9.50 13.80
CA ARG A 74 1.44 -9.92 15.14
C ARG A 74 1.73 -8.89 16.23
N GLN A 75 2.69 -7.98 15.99
CA GLN A 75 2.96 -6.88 16.90
C GLN A 75 1.81 -5.87 16.99
N PHE A 76 0.92 -5.84 15.98
CA PHE A 76 -0.25 -4.95 15.95
C PHE A 76 -1.52 -5.67 16.39
N ASP A 77 -1.64 -6.96 16.06
CA ASP A 77 -2.73 -7.83 16.50
C ASP A 77 -2.25 -9.29 16.51
N ALA A 78 -2.27 -9.96 17.66
CA ALA A 78 -1.79 -11.33 17.82
C ALA A 78 -2.54 -12.36 16.95
N GLY A 79 -3.76 -12.04 16.50
CA GLY A 79 -4.54 -12.85 15.58
C GLY A 79 -4.08 -12.77 14.12
N PHE A 80 -3.21 -11.82 13.77
CA PHE A 80 -2.70 -11.70 12.41
C PHE A 80 -1.67 -12.79 12.05
N PRO A 81 -1.56 -13.14 10.76
CA PRO A 81 -0.38 -13.83 10.25
C PRO A 81 0.86 -12.98 10.49
N ALA A 82 2.01 -13.62 10.78
CA ALA A 82 3.27 -12.89 10.95
C ALA A 82 3.62 -12.04 9.72
N ASN A 83 3.49 -12.61 8.52
CA ASN A 83 3.62 -11.89 7.26
C ASN A 83 2.22 -11.64 6.67
N PHE A 84 1.77 -10.39 6.66
CA PHE A 84 0.41 -10.03 6.23
C PHE A 84 0.39 -8.85 5.23
N PRO A 85 0.68 -9.07 3.94
CA PRO A 85 0.80 -8.00 2.95
C PRO A 85 -0.47 -7.17 2.75
N ARG A 86 -1.64 -7.79 2.96
CA ARG A 86 -2.91 -7.08 2.91
C ARG A 86 -3.02 -6.01 3.99
N TYR A 87 -2.52 -6.28 5.20
CA TYR A 87 -2.52 -5.29 6.28
C TYR A 87 -1.69 -4.07 5.88
N ILE A 88 -0.45 -4.28 5.39
CA ILE A 88 0.41 -3.20 4.90
C ILE A 88 -0.28 -2.40 3.79
N GLN A 89 -0.82 -3.09 2.77
CA GLN A 89 -1.55 -2.44 1.69
C GLN A 89 -2.72 -1.60 2.22
N HIS A 90 -3.48 -2.12 3.18
CA HIS A 90 -4.64 -1.43 3.73
C HIS A 90 -4.25 -0.22 4.57
N THR A 91 -3.16 -0.30 5.33
CA THR A 91 -2.63 0.85 6.07
C THR A 91 -2.26 1.99 5.12
N LEU A 92 -1.60 1.67 4.00
CA LEU A 92 -1.29 2.68 2.97
C LEU A 92 -2.55 3.24 2.33
N TRP A 93 -3.51 2.37 1.99
CA TRP A 93 -4.80 2.80 1.47
C TRP A 93 -5.51 3.74 2.45
N HIS A 94 -5.60 3.36 3.73
CA HIS A 94 -6.26 4.14 4.78
C HIS A 94 -5.58 5.49 5.01
N TYR A 95 -4.25 5.56 4.89
CA TYR A 95 -3.51 6.83 4.93
C TYR A 95 -3.91 7.79 3.80
N CYS A 96 -4.27 7.24 2.64
CA CYS A 96 -4.68 8.01 1.47
C CYS A 96 -6.19 8.27 1.40
N ALA A 97 -7.03 7.32 1.80
CA ALA A 97 -8.44 7.33 1.48
C ALA A 97 -9.16 8.52 2.14
N ALA A 98 -10.14 9.09 1.44
CA ALA A 98 -10.88 10.25 1.94
C ALA A 98 -11.72 9.91 3.19
N ASP A 99 -12.23 8.68 3.25
CA ASP A 99 -12.88 8.05 4.40
C ASP A 99 -11.88 7.40 5.39
N GLY A 100 -10.58 7.57 5.15
CA GLY A 100 -9.50 7.21 6.06
C GLY A 100 -8.88 8.45 6.71
N LEU A 101 -7.55 8.54 6.67
CA LEU A 101 -6.81 9.69 7.20
C LEU A 101 -6.77 10.88 6.23
N ASN A 102 -7.19 10.69 4.97
CA ASN A 102 -7.31 11.74 3.97
C ASN A 102 -6.02 12.57 3.79
N VAL A 103 -4.84 11.94 3.80
CA VAL A 103 -3.55 12.65 3.70
C VAL A 103 -3.00 12.67 2.27
N CYS A 104 -2.55 11.52 1.76
CA CYS A 104 -1.84 11.45 0.48
C CYS A 104 -2.77 11.18 -0.71
N ASN A 105 -3.66 12.13 -1.02
CA ASN A 105 -4.66 11.97 -2.10
C ASN A 105 -4.88 13.24 -2.93
N GLY A 106 -5.69 13.10 -3.99
CA GLY A 106 -6.01 14.21 -4.90
C GLY A 106 -6.91 15.31 -4.31
N ASN A 107 -7.47 15.12 -3.11
CA ASN A 107 -8.19 16.19 -2.41
C ASN A 107 -7.20 17.20 -1.77
N ASN A 108 -6.00 16.73 -1.42
CA ASN A 108 -5.01 17.51 -0.67
C ASN A 108 -3.74 17.83 -1.47
N ILE A 109 -3.51 17.13 -2.58
CA ILE A 109 -2.27 17.23 -3.37
C ILE A 109 -2.59 17.61 -4.82
N ASP A 110 -1.93 18.66 -5.30
CA ASP A 110 -1.86 18.98 -6.73
C ASP A 110 -0.73 18.19 -7.39
N ASP A 111 -1.09 17.13 -8.12
CA ASP A 111 -0.16 16.22 -8.80
C ASP A 111 0.68 16.88 -9.92
N ARG A 112 0.46 18.16 -10.25
CA ARG A 112 1.27 18.92 -11.22
C ARG A 112 2.54 19.54 -10.61
N LYS A 113 2.66 19.53 -9.28
CA LYS A 113 3.79 20.12 -8.55
C LYS A 113 4.21 19.23 -7.39
N SER A 114 5.35 19.55 -6.79
CA SER A 114 5.79 18.85 -5.58
C SER A 114 4.85 19.07 -4.41
N CYS A 115 4.66 18.05 -3.58
CA CYS A 115 3.77 18.11 -2.43
C CYS A 115 4.28 19.09 -1.36
N GLU A 116 3.40 19.99 -0.92
CA GLU A 116 3.65 21.07 0.05
C GLU A 116 3.12 20.75 1.47
N GLN A 117 2.57 19.56 1.70
CA GLN A 117 1.91 19.19 2.95
C GLN A 117 2.92 18.89 4.08
N ILE A 118 3.49 19.94 4.66
CA ILE A 118 4.58 19.88 5.66
C ILE A 118 4.25 19.06 6.93
N SER A 119 2.97 18.91 7.28
CA SER A 119 2.51 18.11 8.43
C SER A 119 2.42 16.60 8.16
N CYS A 120 2.70 16.15 6.93
CA CYS A 120 2.69 14.73 6.57
C CYS A 120 3.78 13.96 7.35
N ILE A 121 3.42 12.85 7.99
CA ILE A 121 4.32 12.11 8.91
C ILE A 121 5.58 11.56 8.23
N VAL A 122 5.56 11.40 6.90
CA VAL A 122 6.71 10.95 6.11
C VAL A 122 7.33 12.07 5.29
N TYR A 123 6.96 13.34 5.53
CA TYR A 123 7.38 14.47 4.68
C TYR A 123 8.89 14.54 4.48
N SER A 124 9.67 14.36 5.54
CA SER A 124 11.14 14.46 5.54
C SER A 124 11.84 13.40 4.67
N ILE A 125 11.20 12.26 4.44
CA ILE A 125 11.74 11.14 3.64
C ILE A 125 10.97 10.93 2.33
N CYS A 126 9.94 11.73 2.08
CA CYS A 126 9.09 11.65 0.90
C CYS A 126 9.76 12.33 -0.29
N GLY A 127 9.80 11.65 -1.44
CA GLY A 127 10.27 12.24 -2.70
C GLY A 127 9.44 13.46 -3.15
N ARG A 128 8.17 13.53 -2.74
CA ARG A 128 7.22 14.60 -3.10
C ARG A 128 7.11 14.78 -4.61
N ASN A 129 7.19 13.68 -5.34
CA ASN A 129 7.18 13.67 -6.80
C ASN A 129 5.81 14.13 -7.32
N ALA A 130 5.82 15.05 -8.29
CA ALA A 130 4.65 15.32 -9.13
C ALA A 130 4.34 14.06 -9.98
N LEU A 131 3.05 13.76 -10.19
CA LEU A 131 2.63 12.63 -11.03
C LEU A 131 2.29 13.06 -12.46
N LYS A 132 1.98 14.33 -12.68
CA LYS A 132 1.73 14.91 -13.99
C LYS A 132 2.86 15.89 -14.29
N ILE A 133 3.68 15.56 -15.28
CA ILE A 133 4.63 16.52 -15.85
C ILE A 133 3.84 17.43 -16.80
N LYS A 134 3.99 18.75 -16.65
CA LYS A 134 3.48 19.72 -17.62
C LYS A 134 4.24 19.61 -18.94
#